data_AF-A0A977NNA4-F1
#
_entry.id   AF-A0A977NNA4-F1
#
_cell.length_a   1.000
_cell.length_b   1.000
_cell.length_c   1.000
_cell.angle_alpha   90.00
_cell.angle_beta   90.00
_cell.angle_gamma   90.00
#
_symmetry.space_group_name_H-M   'P 1'
#
loop_
_entity.id
_entity.type
_entity.pdbx_description
1 polymer ?
#
loop_
_entity_poly.entity_id
_entity_poly.type
_entity_poly.pdbx_seq_one_letter_code
_entity_poly.pdbx_strand_id
1 'polypeptide(L)'
;MRKPILIGAIIVVATIATVFATARSGLSVPFVADYPDKIDTTIEKIGQNDTASTAPTLTDEEKSRVLEIAKNDPRVKAILDHSSWQALLIGPWTDEGVQKGGVVLIRLDKAVWAEGEFGVPGAKAYRASLWVGNLHVNVDLQKNVVVGVEPGIGKPSGPTPTNEIIDNAKAVAKSRAVAELNNTNVEAKLLAVYYNSEFPKGAAMFVITSEQGDEMATGVDLSQNQIIEKYTVRAVK
;
A
#
# COMPACT_ATOMS: atom_id res chain seq x y z
N MET A 1 22.05 52.29 17.96
CA MET A 1 20.60 52.49 17.80
C MET A 1 20.22 52.38 16.33
N ARG A 2 19.42 51.36 15.97
CA ARG A 2 18.47 51.25 14.84
C ARG A 2 18.22 49.74 14.53
N LYS A 3 17.05 49.24 14.92
CA LYS A 3 16.26 48.21 14.18
C LYS A 3 15.19 49.00 13.38
N PRO A 4 14.43 48.44 12.40
CA PRO A 4 14.33 47.06 11.86
C PRO A 4 14.52 47.01 10.31
N ILE A 5 14.38 45.86 9.62
CA ILE A 5 13.19 45.46 8.86
C ILE A 5 13.28 43.97 8.50
N LEU A 6 12.13 43.31 8.64
CA LEU A 6 11.78 41.95 8.23
C LEU A 6 11.44 41.95 6.72
N ILE A 7 12.02 41.04 5.95
CA ILE A 7 11.49 40.54 4.66
C ILE A 7 11.60 39.01 4.80
N GLY A 8 10.58 38.17 4.63
CA GLY A 8 9.36 38.36 3.86
C GLY A 8 9.32 37.38 2.68
N ALA A 9 9.21 36.08 3.02
CA ALA A 9 8.44 35.03 2.32
C ALA A 9 8.88 34.41 0.96
N ILE A 10 8.42 33.15 0.81
CA ILE A 10 8.15 32.33 -0.40
C ILE A 10 9.42 31.78 -1.09
N ILE A 11 9.68 30.47 -1.19
CA ILE A 11 9.00 29.46 -2.01
C ILE A 11 9.40 28.07 -1.48
N VAL A 12 8.43 27.21 -1.10
CA VAL A 12 8.54 25.75 -1.34
C VAL A 12 7.12 25.22 -1.59
N VAL A 13 6.59 25.52 -2.77
CA VAL A 13 5.61 24.64 -3.42
C VAL A 13 6.42 23.63 -4.23
N ALA A 14 5.98 22.38 -4.22
CA ALA A 14 6.51 21.23 -4.97
C ALA A 14 7.75 20.54 -4.38
N THR A 15 7.55 19.61 -3.43
CA THR A 15 8.44 18.43 -3.28
C THR A 15 7.92 17.27 -2.41
N ILE A 16 6.61 17.09 -2.21
CA ILE A 16 6.12 15.84 -1.57
C ILE A 16 5.90 14.70 -2.60
N ALA A 17 5.95 15.01 -3.90
CA ALA A 17 5.96 13.98 -4.96
C ALA A 17 7.31 13.26 -5.11
N THR A 18 8.41 13.76 -4.53
CA THR A 18 9.77 13.23 -4.79
C THR A 18 10.26 12.25 -3.74
N VAL A 19 9.63 12.16 -2.56
CA VAL A 19 9.96 11.09 -1.58
C VAL A 19 9.41 9.73 -2.04
N PHE A 20 8.48 9.71 -3.01
CA PHE A 20 7.96 8.49 -3.61
C PHE A 20 8.89 7.82 -4.64
N ALA A 21 10.01 8.46 -5.04
CA ALA A 21 10.87 7.95 -6.10
C ALA A 21 12.07 7.09 -5.62
N THR A 22 12.37 7.06 -4.32
CA THR A 22 13.55 6.33 -3.78
C THR A 22 13.21 5.08 -2.98
N ALA A 23 11.96 4.63 -3.02
CA ALA A 23 11.56 3.26 -2.66
C ALA A 23 11.16 2.49 -3.93
N ARG A 24 11.97 2.59 -4.99
CA ARG A 24 11.88 1.70 -6.15
C ARG A 24 12.38 0.31 -5.73
N SER A 25 11.45 -0.55 -5.32
CA SER A 25 11.55 -1.99 -5.54
C SER A 25 10.41 -2.42 -6.46
N GLY A 26 10.63 -2.27 -7.76
CA GLY A 26 10.38 -3.28 -8.80
C GLY A 26 8.99 -3.83 -9.11
N LEU A 27 7.98 -3.73 -8.25
CA LEU A 27 6.69 -4.39 -8.47
C LEU A 27 5.51 -3.57 -7.94
N SER A 28 5.17 -2.49 -8.66
CA SER A 28 3.82 -1.92 -8.62
C SER A 28 2.91 -2.80 -9.48
N VAL A 29 2.44 -3.93 -8.94
CA VAL A 29 1.36 -4.67 -9.59
C VAL A 29 0.08 -3.87 -9.38
N PRO A 30 -0.62 -3.43 -10.45
CA PRO A 30 -1.86 -2.68 -10.31
C PRO A 30 -2.96 -3.62 -9.84
N PHE A 31 -3.11 -3.79 -8.52
CA PHE A 31 -4.38 -4.24 -7.97
C PHE A 31 -5.30 -3.02 -7.91
N VAL A 32 -5.90 -2.68 -9.05
CA VAL A 32 -7.01 -1.73 -9.11
C VAL A 32 -8.26 -2.53 -8.76
N ALA A 33 -8.68 -2.48 -7.50
CA ALA A 33 -10.08 -2.69 -7.19
C ALA A 33 -10.85 -1.63 -7.99
N ASP A 34 -11.76 -2.04 -8.89
CA ASP A 34 -12.58 -1.22 -9.79
C ASP A 34 -12.62 0.27 -9.40
N TYR A 35 -11.66 1.05 -9.90
CA TYR A 35 -11.72 2.51 -9.84
C TYR A 35 -12.64 2.96 -10.97
N PRO A 36 -13.56 3.91 -10.76
CA PRO A 36 -14.40 4.42 -11.84
C PRO A 36 -13.52 4.98 -12.98
N ASP A 37 -13.68 4.41 -14.18
CA ASP A 37 -12.86 4.62 -15.38
C ASP A 37 -12.79 6.07 -15.92
N LYS A 38 -13.45 7.03 -15.27
CA LYS A 38 -13.53 8.41 -15.76
C LYS A 38 -13.50 9.40 -14.60
N ILE A 39 -12.31 9.86 -14.26
CA ILE A 39 -12.16 11.20 -13.69
C ILE A 39 -12.19 12.14 -14.89
N ASP A 40 -13.25 12.93 -15.01
CA ASP A 40 -13.34 14.03 -15.96
C ASP A 40 -12.23 15.04 -15.64
N THR A 41 -11.18 15.07 -16.46
CA THR A 41 -10.03 15.97 -16.28
C THR A 41 -10.24 17.34 -16.91
N THR A 42 -11.49 17.82 -16.98
CA THR A 42 -11.75 19.21 -17.34
C THR A 42 -11.32 20.10 -16.17
N ILE A 43 -10.01 20.39 -16.08
CA ILE A 43 -9.48 21.44 -15.22
C ILE A 43 -9.90 22.77 -15.86
N GLU A 44 -11.07 23.28 -15.47
CA GLU A 44 -11.36 24.70 -15.61
C GLU A 44 -10.26 25.45 -14.85
N LYS A 45 -9.62 26.41 -15.53
CA LYS A 45 -8.68 27.35 -14.90
C LYS A 45 -9.43 28.15 -13.84
N ILE A 46 -9.41 27.68 -12.59
CA ILE A 46 -9.86 28.47 -11.46
C ILE A 46 -8.83 29.57 -11.25
N GLY A 47 -9.27 30.82 -11.41
CA GLY A 47 -8.45 32.00 -11.27
C GLY A 47 -7.71 32.03 -9.94
N GLN A 48 -6.47 32.50 -9.99
CA GLN A 48 -5.68 32.87 -8.83
C GLN A 48 -6.46 33.93 -8.03
N ASN A 49 -7.13 33.49 -6.96
CA ASN A 49 -7.51 34.37 -5.87
C ASN A 49 -6.57 34.07 -4.70
N ASP A 50 -5.69 35.02 -4.45
CA ASP A 50 -4.77 35.10 -3.31
C ASP A 50 -5.56 35.20 -1.99
N THR A 51 -6.08 34.08 -1.51
CA THR A 51 -6.38 33.88 -0.10
C THR A 51 -5.48 32.76 0.39
N ALA A 52 -4.72 33.03 1.45
CA ALA A 52 -3.88 32.04 2.10
C ALA A 52 -4.76 30.90 2.60
N SER A 53 -4.95 29.87 1.77
CA SER A 53 -5.53 28.61 2.15
C SER A 53 -4.54 27.96 3.11
N THR A 54 -4.71 28.20 4.40
CA THR A 54 -4.05 27.41 5.44
C THR A 54 -4.55 25.99 5.28
N ALA A 55 -3.77 25.19 4.56
CA ALA A 55 -4.02 23.76 4.49
C ALA A 55 -4.23 23.25 5.92
N PRO A 56 -5.26 22.42 6.17
CA PRO A 56 -5.49 21.87 7.50
C PRO A 56 -4.20 21.19 7.98
N THR A 57 -3.87 21.36 9.25
CA THR A 57 -2.70 20.73 9.89
C THR A 57 -3.11 20.17 11.23
N LEU A 58 -2.49 19.05 11.63
CA LEU A 58 -2.71 18.47 12.95
C LEU A 58 -1.82 19.15 13.99
N THR A 59 -2.35 19.40 15.19
CA THR A 59 -1.53 19.76 16.35
C THR A 59 -0.68 18.58 16.81
N ASP A 60 0.31 18.80 17.67
CA ASP A 60 1.15 17.72 18.19
C ASP A 60 0.38 16.79 19.14
N GLU A 61 -0.62 17.31 19.86
CA GLU A 61 -1.57 16.52 20.64
C GLU A 61 -2.41 15.63 19.74
N GLU A 62 -2.93 16.17 18.63
CA GLU A 62 -3.68 15.40 17.65
C GLU A 62 -2.82 14.31 17.01
N LYS A 63 -1.58 14.61 16.60
CA LYS A 63 -0.66 13.60 16.07
C LYS A 63 -0.41 12.47 17.07
N SER A 64 -0.17 12.81 18.33
CA SER A 64 0.02 11.84 19.41
C SER A 64 -1.22 10.96 19.59
N ARG A 65 -2.41 11.56 19.53
CA ARG A 65 -3.68 10.86 19.64
C ARG A 65 -3.97 9.97 18.43
N VAL A 66 -3.68 10.40 17.21
CA VAL A 66 -3.79 9.58 15.99
C VAL A 66 -2.94 8.33 16.13
N LEU A 67 -1.67 8.49 16.54
CA LEU A 67 -0.76 7.36 16.71
C LEU A 67 -1.24 6.39 17.79
N GLU A 68 -1.74 6.90 18.92
CA GLU A 68 -2.26 6.09 20.01
C GLU A 68 -3.49 5.28 19.59
N ILE A 69 -4.44 5.89 18.86
CA ILE A 69 -5.62 5.20 18.34
C ILE A 69 -5.18 4.13 17.32
N ALA A 70 -4.30 4.48 16.39
CA ALA A 70 -3.84 3.58 15.35
C ALA A 70 -3.13 2.34 15.91
N LYS A 71 -2.16 2.52 16.83
CA LYS A 71 -1.36 1.39 17.35
C LYS A 71 -2.14 0.44 18.25
N ASN A 72 -3.27 0.90 18.80
CA ASN A 72 -4.14 0.10 19.67
C ASN A 72 -5.35 -0.50 18.94
N ASP A 73 -5.59 -0.16 17.66
CA ASP A 73 -6.59 -0.87 16.85
C ASP A 73 -6.21 -2.34 16.73
N PRO A 74 -7.11 -3.31 17.01
CA PRO A 74 -6.76 -4.72 17.01
C PRO A 74 -6.14 -5.23 15.71
N ARG A 75 -6.56 -4.70 14.55
CA ARG A 75 -6.04 -5.13 13.23
C ARG A 75 -4.62 -4.63 13.04
N VAL A 76 -4.38 -3.37 13.39
CA VAL A 76 -3.05 -2.76 13.30
C VAL A 76 -2.12 -3.40 14.32
N LYS A 77 -2.55 -3.51 15.58
CA LYS A 77 -1.79 -4.10 16.68
C LYS A 77 -1.32 -5.53 16.37
N ALA A 78 -2.21 -6.35 15.81
CA ALA A 78 -1.86 -7.71 15.40
C ALA A 78 -0.69 -7.76 14.40
N ILE A 79 -0.51 -6.74 13.57
CA ILE A 79 0.62 -6.64 12.63
C ILE A 79 1.86 -6.08 13.34
N LEU A 80 1.69 -5.00 14.12
CA LEU A 80 2.78 -4.30 14.79
C LEU A 80 3.46 -5.14 15.87
N ASP A 81 2.75 -6.08 16.50
CA ASP A 81 3.33 -6.95 17.53
C ASP A 81 4.36 -7.96 16.97
N HIS A 82 4.45 -8.12 15.65
CA HIS A 82 5.36 -9.07 14.99
C HIS A 82 6.59 -8.43 14.33
N SER A 83 6.73 -7.10 14.37
CA SER A 83 7.91 -6.40 13.85
C SER A 83 8.12 -5.09 14.58
N SER A 84 9.38 -4.70 14.75
CA SER A 84 9.72 -3.30 15.01
C SER A 84 9.16 -2.41 13.90
N TRP A 85 8.76 -1.19 14.27
CA TRP A 85 8.10 -0.26 13.36
C TRP A 85 8.40 1.20 13.71
N GLN A 86 8.19 2.07 12.74
CA GLN A 86 8.31 3.52 12.88
C GLN A 86 7.14 4.23 12.20
N ALA A 87 6.64 5.30 12.82
CA ALA A 87 5.74 6.24 12.15
C ALA A 87 6.57 7.18 11.27
N LEU A 88 6.39 7.10 9.96
CA LEU A 88 7.09 7.94 8.98
C LEU A 88 6.45 9.32 8.84
N LEU A 89 5.12 9.36 8.94
CA LEU A 89 4.33 10.57 8.76
C LEU A 89 3.06 10.46 9.58
N ILE A 90 2.68 11.55 10.23
CA ILE A 90 1.34 11.74 10.81
C ILE A 90 0.81 13.07 10.28
N GLY A 91 -0.32 13.04 9.58
CA GLY A 91 -0.88 14.19 8.88
C GLY A 91 -2.40 14.21 8.91
N PRO A 92 -3.01 15.30 8.44
CA PRO A 92 -4.46 15.40 8.33
C PRO A 92 -4.98 14.45 7.25
N TRP A 93 -6.08 13.77 7.52
CA TRP A 93 -6.88 13.12 6.49
C TRP A 93 -8.04 14.06 6.12
N THR A 94 -8.07 14.46 4.85
CA THR A 94 -9.08 15.38 4.30
C THR A 94 -9.93 14.69 3.25
N ASP A 95 -11.14 15.20 3.10
CA ASP A 95 -12.10 14.82 2.07
C ASP A 95 -12.80 16.11 1.61
N GLU A 96 -12.73 16.40 0.32
CA GLU A 96 -13.16 17.67 -0.30
C GLU A 96 -12.62 18.93 0.41
N GLY A 97 -11.37 18.86 0.89
CA GLY A 97 -10.72 19.97 1.60
C GLY A 97 -11.11 20.11 3.08
N VAL A 98 -12.04 19.29 3.57
CA VAL A 98 -12.46 19.26 4.98
C VAL A 98 -11.68 18.19 5.73
N GLN A 99 -11.04 18.55 6.85
CA GLN A 99 -10.38 17.58 7.72
C GLN A 99 -11.40 16.63 8.36
N LYS A 100 -11.31 15.35 8.05
CA LYS A 100 -12.15 14.28 8.62
C LYS A 100 -11.46 13.59 9.80
N GLY A 101 -10.13 13.67 9.87
CA GLY A 101 -9.36 13.09 10.95
C GLY A 101 -7.86 13.14 10.68
N GLY A 102 -7.16 12.08 11.09
CA GLY A 102 -5.72 11.93 10.88
C GLY A 102 -5.37 10.70 10.08
N VAL A 103 -4.17 10.72 9.52
CA VAL A 103 -3.54 9.59 8.85
C VAL A 103 -2.18 9.35 9.47
N VAL A 104 -1.82 8.09 9.69
CA VAL A 104 -0.45 7.67 10.01
C VAL A 104 0.08 6.70 8.96
N LEU A 105 1.30 6.96 8.49
CA LEU A 105 2.08 6.05 7.68
C LEU A 105 3.09 5.34 8.56
N ILE A 106 2.96 4.02 8.67
CA ILE A 106 3.82 3.17 9.50
C ILE A 106 4.66 2.30 8.59
N ARG A 107 5.97 2.25 8.82
CA ARG A 107 6.88 1.32 8.16
C ARG A 107 7.33 0.24 9.14
N LEU A 108 7.32 -1.01 8.70
CA LEU A 108 7.88 -2.12 9.45
C LEU A 108 9.35 -2.33 9.06
N ASP A 109 10.17 -2.71 10.02
CA ASP A 109 11.58 -3.07 9.77
C ASP A 109 11.70 -4.37 8.98
N LYS A 110 10.78 -5.31 9.22
CA LYS A 110 10.63 -6.56 8.47
C LYS A 110 9.18 -6.75 8.08
N ALA A 111 8.94 -7.21 6.85
CA ALA A 111 7.59 -7.49 6.41
C ALA A 111 7.00 -8.65 7.23
N VAL A 112 5.74 -8.54 7.64
CA VAL A 112 5.02 -9.53 8.43
C VAL A 112 3.94 -10.16 7.56
N TRP A 113 3.80 -11.49 7.59
CA TRP A 113 2.64 -12.13 6.97
C TRP A 113 1.39 -11.91 7.84
N ALA A 114 0.38 -11.25 7.30
CA ALA A 114 -0.86 -10.96 8.01
C ALA A 114 -2.08 -11.28 7.15
N GLU A 115 -3.15 -11.71 7.80
CA GLU A 115 -4.46 -11.89 7.20
C GLU A 115 -5.46 -10.94 7.87
N GLY A 116 -6.33 -10.33 7.06
CA GLY A 116 -7.37 -9.46 7.56
C GLY A 116 -8.27 -8.89 6.48
N GLU A 117 -9.20 -8.05 6.92
CA GLU A 117 -9.97 -7.15 6.07
C GLU A 117 -9.31 -5.77 6.06
N PHE A 118 -8.99 -5.30 4.87
CA PHE A 118 -8.27 -4.07 4.59
C PHE A 118 -9.11 -3.13 3.73
N GLY A 119 -8.77 -1.84 3.76
CA GLY A 119 -9.40 -0.84 2.92
C GLY A 119 -9.20 0.57 3.45
N VAL A 120 -9.45 1.53 2.55
CA VAL A 120 -9.45 2.97 2.85
C VAL A 120 -10.87 3.50 3.05
N PRO A 121 -11.04 4.63 3.76
CA PRO A 121 -12.36 5.25 3.92
C PRO A 121 -13.02 5.54 2.57
N GLY A 122 -14.30 5.20 2.44
CA GLY A 122 -15.09 5.41 1.22
C GLY A 122 -14.93 4.32 0.16
N ALA A 123 -13.96 3.40 0.30
CA ALA A 123 -13.80 2.25 -0.57
C ALA A 123 -14.40 0.97 0.05
N LYS A 124 -14.70 -0.01 -0.80
CA LYS A 124 -15.12 -1.33 -0.34
C LYS A 124 -13.92 -2.05 0.29
N ALA A 125 -14.09 -2.53 1.51
CA ALA A 125 -13.08 -3.36 2.17
C ALA A 125 -12.88 -4.68 1.40
N TYR A 126 -11.65 -5.18 1.43
CA TYR A 126 -11.26 -6.44 0.81
C TYR A 126 -10.52 -7.33 1.80
N ARG A 127 -10.72 -8.64 1.68
CA ARG A 127 -9.98 -9.62 2.49
C ARG A 127 -8.71 -10.01 1.75
N ALA A 128 -7.60 -10.07 2.46
CA ALA A 128 -6.34 -10.57 1.92
C ALA A 128 -5.46 -11.22 3.00
N SER A 129 -4.55 -12.09 2.55
CA SER A 129 -3.40 -12.56 3.33
C SER A 129 -2.14 -12.13 2.58
N LEU A 130 -1.27 -11.29 3.15
CA LEU A 130 -0.10 -10.76 2.44
C LEU A 130 1.08 -10.46 3.36
N TRP A 131 2.26 -10.32 2.76
CA TRP A 131 3.41 -9.70 3.42
C TRP A 131 3.20 -8.20 3.55
N VAL A 132 2.92 -7.71 4.75
CA VAL A 132 2.76 -6.29 5.06
C VAL A 132 4.14 -5.70 5.36
N GLY A 133 4.61 -4.75 4.57
CA GLY A 133 5.86 -4.00 4.83
C GLY A 133 5.63 -2.59 5.39
N ASN A 134 4.44 -2.03 5.16
CA ASN A 134 4.02 -0.74 5.67
C ASN A 134 2.49 -0.71 5.81
N LEU A 135 1.98 0.23 6.60
CA LEU A 135 0.56 0.46 6.82
C LEU A 135 0.23 1.93 6.61
N HIS A 136 -0.88 2.17 5.92
CA HIS A 136 -1.55 3.45 5.87
C HIS A 136 -2.83 3.33 6.70
N VAL A 137 -2.90 4.08 7.82
CA VAL A 137 -3.99 3.97 8.79
C VAL A 137 -4.72 5.29 8.90
N ASN A 138 -6.02 5.30 8.63
CA ASN A 138 -6.90 6.46 8.74
C ASN A 138 -7.66 6.41 10.06
N VAL A 139 -7.64 7.51 10.80
CA VAL A 139 -8.25 7.66 12.12
C VAL A 139 -9.29 8.78 12.09
N ASP A 140 -10.51 8.48 12.53
CA ASP A 140 -11.51 9.49 12.85
C ASP A 140 -11.28 9.96 14.29
N LEU A 141 -10.76 11.17 14.45
CA LEU A 141 -10.43 11.76 15.75
C LEU A 141 -11.68 12.14 16.58
N GLN A 142 -12.81 12.38 15.93
CA GLN A 142 -14.07 12.69 16.62
C GLN A 142 -14.66 11.42 17.24
N LYS A 143 -14.67 10.32 16.48
CA LYS A 143 -15.17 9.02 16.93
C LYS A 143 -14.14 8.20 17.70
N ASN A 144 -12.87 8.59 17.68
CA ASN A 144 -11.77 7.91 18.34
C ASN A 144 -11.57 6.46 17.84
N VAL A 145 -11.68 6.24 16.53
CA VAL A 145 -11.61 4.91 15.89
C VAL A 145 -10.78 4.94 14.61
N VAL A 146 -10.20 3.80 14.26
CA VAL A 146 -9.59 3.57 12.94
C VAL A 146 -10.69 3.26 11.92
N VAL A 147 -10.76 4.07 10.87
CA VAL A 147 -11.74 3.96 9.78
C VAL A 147 -11.18 3.33 8.52
N GLY A 148 -9.86 3.16 8.42
CA GLY A 148 -9.22 2.49 7.30
C GLY A 148 -7.83 1.97 7.66
N VAL A 149 -7.49 0.80 7.11
CA VAL A 149 -6.18 0.17 7.22
C VAL A 149 -5.84 -0.38 5.84
N GLU A 150 -4.89 0.25 5.17
CA GLU A 150 -4.42 -0.16 3.85
C GLU A 150 -2.96 -0.62 3.96
N PRO A 151 -2.68 -1.92 3.74
CA PRO A 151 -1.34 -2.45 3.83
C PRO A 151 -0.57 -2.28 2.52
N GLY A 152 0.68 -1.86 2.61
CA GLY A 152 1.62 -1.95 1.50
C GLY A 152 2.33 -3.30 1.48
N ILE A 153 2.34 -3.97 0.33
CA ILE A 153 3.04 -5.25 0.15
C ILE A 153 4.56 -5.05 0.37
N GLY A 154 5.12 -5.81 1.29
CA GLY A 154 6.55 -5.89 1.56
C GLY A 154 7.20 -7.10 0.91
N LYS A 155 8.54 -7.07 0.79
CA LYS A 155 9.32 -8.23 0.36
C LYS A 155 9.21 -9.35 1.42
N PRO A 156 8.95 -10.61 1.04
CA PRO A 156 8.94 -11.74 1.96
C PRO A 156 10.19 -11.79 2.82
N SER A 157 10.02 -11.84 4.14
CA SER A 157 11.12 -11.73 5.12
C SER A 157 11.34 -13.02 5.93
N GLY A 158 10.46 -14.00 5.78
CA GLY A 158 10.49 -15.28 6.50
C GLY A 158 9.75 -16.38 5.76
N PRO A 159 9.47 -17.51 6.42
CA PRO A 159 8.71 -18.60 5.83
C PRO A 159 7.33 -18.13 5.41
N THR A 160 6.97 -18.35 4.15
CA THR A 160 5.61 -18.17 3.67
C THR A 160 4.72 -19.28 4.21
N PRO A 161 3.48 -19.00 4.62
CA PRO A 161 2.49 -20.06 4.84
C PRO A 161 2.36 -20.92 3.60
N THR A 162 2.41 -22.23 3.80
CA THR A 162 2.24 -23.20 2.71
C THR A 162 1.20 -24.24 3.06
N ASN A 163 0.51 -24.71 2.04
CA ASN A 163 -0.39 -25.85 2.04
C ASN A 163 -0.45 -26.40 0.61
N GLU A 164 -1.12 -27.54 0.42
CA GLU A 164 -1.21 -28.20 -0.89
C GLU A 164 -1.75 -27.28 -2.01
N ILE A 165 -2.72 -26.40 -1.70
CA ILE A 165 -3.30 -25.46 -2.67
C ILE A 165 -2.25 -24.41 -3.09
N ILE A 166 -1.55 -23.81 -2.13
CA ILE A 166 -0.51 -22.81 -2.39
C ILE A 166 0.70 -23.44 -3.10
N ASP A 167 1.09 -24.66 -2.74
CA ASP A 167 2.19 -25.38 -3.38
C ASP A 167 1.87 -25.73 -4.84
N ASN A 168 0.64 -26.15 -5.13
CA ASN A 168 0.17 -26.37 -6.50
C ASN A 168 0.15 -25.08 -7.31
N ALA A 169 -0.39 -23.99 -6.75
CA ALA A 169 -0.40 -22.69 -7.41
C ALA A 169 1.02 -22.16 -7.67
N LYS A 170 1.94 -22.38 -6.72
CA LYS A 170 3.36 -22.05 -6.87
C LYS A 170 4.00 -22.84 -8.02
N ALA A 171 3.66 -24.11 -8.18
CA ALA A 171 4.14 -24.92 -9.31
C ALA A 171 3.61 -24.41 -10.66
N VAL A 172 2.34 -24.02 -10.73
CA VAL A 172 1.73 -23.39 -11.92
C VAL A 172 2.43 -22.08 -12.27
N ALA A 173 2.62 -21.19 -11.29
CA ALA A 173 3.33 -19.92 -11.48
C ALA A 173 4.76 -20.13 -11.98
N LYS A 174 5.50 -21.08 -11.38
CA LYS A 174 6.85 -21.46 -11.83
C LYS A 174 6.86 -21.96 -13.26
N SER A 175 5.95 -22.87 -13.63
CA SER A 175 5.87 -23.41 -14.98
C SER A 175 5.64 -22.31 -16.02
N ARG A 176 4.78 -21.33 -15.73
CA ARG A 176 4.56 -20.15 -16.57
C ARG A 176 5.84 -19.34 -16.76
N ALA A 177 6.56 -19.06 -15.67
CA ALA A 177 7.79 -18.28 -15.74
C ALA A 177 8.92 -19.01 -16.48
N VAL A 178 9.04 -20.33 -16.36
CA VAL A 178 10.03 -21.12 -17.11
C VAL A 178 9.80 -20.96 -18.62
N ALA A 179 8.54 -20.98 -19.06
CA ALA A 179 8.19 -20.79 -20.47
C ALA A 179 8.45 -19.35 -20.96
N GLU A 180 8.11 -18.34 -20.15
CA GLU A 180 8.21 -16.92 -20.53
C GLU A 180 9.63 -16.34 -20.41
N LEU A 181 10.39 -16.77 -19.40
CA LEU A 181 11.76 -16.30 -19.17
C LEU A 181 12.80 -17.17 -19.87
N ASN A 182 12.40 -18.30 -20.46
CA ASN A 182 13.30 -19.29 -21.05
C ASN A 182 14.44 -19.69 -20.09
N ASN A 183 14.10 -19.87 -18.81
CA ASN A 183 15.03 -20.19 -17.74
C ASN A 183 14.41 -21.23 -16.79
N THR A 184 15.10 -22.34 -16.55
CA THR A 184 14.63 -23.44 -15.69
C THR A 184 14.86 -23.17 -14.20
N ASN A 185 15.77 -22.25 -13.86
CA ASN A 185 16.16 -21.92 -12.49
C ASN A 185 15.45 -20.63 -12.06
N VAL A 186 14.20 -20.80 -11.63
CA VAL A 186 13.36 -19.71 -11.10
C VAL A 186 12.91 -19.98 -9.66
N GLU A 187 12.97 -18.93 -8.85
CA GLU A 187 12.42 -18.93 -7.50
C GLU A 187 11.08 -18.20 -7.49
N ALA A 188 10.01 -18.85 -7.04
CA ALA A 188 8.71 -18.23 -6.84
C ALA A 188 8.46 -18.00 -5.35
N LYS A 189 8.10 -16.77 -4.98
CA LYS A 189 7.73 -16.37 -3.62
C LYS A 189 6.32 -15.83 -3.63
N LEU A 190 5.47 -16.36 -2.75
CA LEU A 190 4.12 -15.82 -2.55
C LEU A 190 4.22 -14.45 -1.88
N LEU A 191 3.55 -13.46 -2.47
CA LEU A 191 3.43 -12.10 -1.96
C LEU A 191 2.12 -11.89 -1.22
N ALA A 192 1.02 -12.37 -1.82
CA ALA A 192 -0.32 -12.13 -1.33
C ALA A 192 -1.31 -13.21 -1.82
N VAL A 193 -2.43 -13.32 -1.12
CA VAL A 193 -3.64 -14.03 -1.54
C VAL A 193 -4.80 -13.07 -1.35
N TYR A 194 -5.49 -12.71 -2.43
CA TYR A 194 -6.65 -11.80 -2.39
C TYR A 194 -7.95 -12.58 -2.52
N TYR A 195 -8.96 -12.24 -1.71
CA TYR A 195 -10.25 -12.91 -1.73
C TYR A 195 -11.33 -11.93 -2.19
N ASN A 196 -12.07 -12.29 -3.23
CA ASN A 196 -13.21 -11.53 -3.72
C ASN A 196 -14.26 -12.49 -4.33
N SER A 197 -15.34 -11.95 -4.89
CA SER A 197 -16.40 -12.76 -5.51
C SER A 197 -15.95 -13.50 -6.77
N GLU A 198 -14.93 -12.99 -7.48
CA GLU A 198 -14.33 -13.65 -8.64
C GLU A 198 -13.41 -14.83 -8.22
N PHE A 199 -12.69 -14.66 -7.11
CA PHE A 199 -11.73 -15.61 -6.56
C PHE A 199 -12.08 -15.99 -5.11
N PRO A 200 -13.15 -16.79 -4.89
CA PRO A 200 -13.63 -17.10 -3.54
C PRO A 200 -12.66 -17.97 -2.73
N LYS A 201 -11.82 -18.79 -3.39
CA LYS A 201 -10.71 -19.52 -2.75
C LYS A 201 -9.40 -18.73 -2.70
N GLY A 202 -9.37 -17.55 -3.30
CA GLY A 202 -8.23 -16.65 -3.35
C GLY A 202 -7.54 -16.61 -4.72
N ALA A 203 -7.01 -15.43 -5.06
CA ALA A 203 -6.03 -15.24 -6.13
C ALA A 203 -4.65 -15.07 -5.48
N ALA A 204 -3.78 -16.06 -5.69
CA ALA A 204 -2.41 -16.02 -5.18
C ALA A 204 -1.48 -15.25 -6.13
N MET A 205 -0.74 -14.32 -5.56
CA MET A 205 0.22 -13.48 -6.25
C MET A 205 1.64 -13.92 -5.92
N PHE A 206 2.40 -14.27 -6.95
CA PHE A 206 3.79 -14.66 -6.82
C PHE A 206 4.71 -13.62 -7.46
N VAL A 207 5.83 -13.32 -6.80
CA VAL A 207 7.01 -12.77 -7.48
C VAL A 207 7.93 -13.93 -7.83
N ILE A 208 8.43 -13.90 -9.06
CA ILE A 208 9.32 -14.91 -9.61
C ILE A 208 10.60 -14.21 -10.03
N THR A 209 11.73 -14.73 -9.55
CA THR A 209 13.06 -14.22 -9.88
C THR A 209 13.89 -15.33 -10.50
N SER A 210 14.53 -15.06 -11.63
CA SER A 210 15.50 -15.97 -12.24
C SER A 210 16.91 -15.73 -11.69
N GLU A 211 17.82 -16.69 -11.87
CA GLU A 211 19.24 -16.51 -11.51
C GLU A 211 19.93 -15.35 -12.26
N GLN A 212 19.41 -14.99 -13.44
CA GLN A 212 19.89 -13.85 -14.23
C GLN A 212 19.30 -12.51 -13.74
N GLY A 213 18.52 -12.55 -12.66
CA GLY A 213 17.85 -11.40 -12.07
C GLY A 213 16.67 -10.89 -12.90
N ASP A 214 16.08 -11.72 -13.77
CA ASP A 214 14.81 -11.36 -14.41
C ASP A 214 13.67 -11.56 -13.41
N GLU A 215 12.73 -10.62 -13.42
CA GLU A 215 11.61 -10.62 -12.49
C GLU A 215 10.27 -10.68 -13.22
N MET A 216 9.33 -11.42 -12.66
CA MET A 216 7.97 -11.56 -13.16
C MET A 216 7.01 -11.65 -11.98
N ALA A 217 5.87 -10.96 -12.08
CA ALA A 217 4.74 -11.20 -11.20
C ALA A 217 3.75 -12.13 -11.90
N THR A 218 3.12 -13.04 -11.15
CA THR A 218 2.16 -14.01 -11.68
C THR A 218 1.01 -14.19 -10.71
N GLY A 219 -0.21 -14.00 -11.20
CA GLY A 219 -1.43 -14.33 -10.48
C GLY A 219 -1.91 -15.74 -10.81
N VAL A 220 -2.38 -16.47 -9.81
CA VAL A 220 -2.96 -17.82 -9.96
C VAL A 220 -4.29 -17.89 -9.21
N ASP A 221 -5.35 -18.31 -9.89
CA ASP A 221 -6.62 -18.64 -9.23
C ASP A 221 -6.48 -19.95 -8.47
N LEU A 222 -6.63 -19.91 -7.15
CA LEU A 222 -6.52 -21.08 -6.27
C LEU A 222 -7.69 -22.07 -6.43
N SER A 223 -8.77 -21.67 -7.09
CA SER A 223 -9.91 -22.54 -7.37
C SER A 223 -9.66 -23.46 -8.55
N GLN A 224 -9.02 -22.93 -9.60
CA GLN A 224 -8.83 -23.61 -10.88
C GLN A 224 -7.37 -24.03 -11.12
N ASN A 225 -6.43 -23.55 -10.30
CA ASN A 225 -4.98 -23.66 -10.54
C ASN A 225 -4.59 -23.13 -11.93
N GLN A 226 -5.14 -21.98 -12.30
CA GLN A 226 -4.91 -21.34 -13.60
C GLN A 226 -4.30 -19.95 -13.45
N ILE A 227 -3.49 -19.57 -14.45
CA ILE A 227 -2.91 -18.24 -14.53
C ILE A 227 -4.03 -17.21 -14.71
N ILE A 228 -3.95 -16.12 -13.93
CA ILE A 228 -4.78 -14.94 -14.11
C ILE A 228 -3.96 -13.94 -14.92
N GLU A 229 -4.17 -13.91 -16.24
CA GLU A 229 -3.34 -13.12 -17.17
C GLU A 229 -3.33 -11.62 -16.83
N LYS A 230 -4.48 -11.05 -16.39
CA LYS A 230 -4.56 -9.63 -15.97
C LYS A 230 -3.65 -9.27 -14.79
N TYR A 231 -3.19 -10.25 -14.02
CA TYR A 231 -2.29 -10.09 -12.87
C TYR A 231 -0.89 -10.65 -13.14
N THR A 232 -0.57 -10.96 -14.39
CA THR A 232 0.69 -11.58 -14.78
C THR A 232 1.47 -10.61 -15.67
N VAL A 233 2.66 -10.22 -15.22
CA VAL A 233 3.46 -9.20 -15.89
C VAL A 233 4.95 -9.47 -15.70
N ARG A 234 5.72 -9.30 -16.79
CA ARG A 234 7.18 -9.31 -16.74
C ARG A 234 7.67 -7.92 -16.33
N ALA A 235 8.64 -7.86 -15.41
CA ALA A 235 9.30 -6.61 -15.11
C ALA A 235 10.10 -6.16 -16.35
N VAL A 236 9.81 -4.96 -16.87
CA VAL A 236 10.61 -4.34 -17.92
C VAL A 236 11.79 -3.64 -17.23
N LYS A 237 13.01 -4.09 -17.54
CA LYS A 237 14.26 -3.45 -17.09
C LYS A 237 14.57 -2.21 -17.93
#